data_AF-A0A6D1P2D0-F1
#
_entry.id   AF-A0A6D1P2D0-F1
#
_cell.length_a   1.000
_cell.length_b   1.000
_cell.length_c   1.000
_cell.angle_alpha   90.00
_cell.angle_beta   90.00
_cell.angle_gamma   90.00
#
_symmetry.space_group_name_H-M   'P 1'
#
loop_
_entity.id
_entity.type
_entity.pdbx_description
1 polymer ?
#
loop_
_entity_poly.entity_id
_entity_poly.type
_entity_poly.pdbx_seq_one_letter_code
_entity_poly.pdbx_strand_id
1 'polypeptide(L)'
;MADPFNLQTDVVRQHTVPRFLLKHFSTPGKGKRQRLYAFDKAAGRAYATTPDDATVRNTFYNLDNHPDRLSLEPLLGIYEHHAAPVIAALLAHRDIRRLTDDERYRLAVFVAVQRARTFGELERISGMISVLTDKMEAIGSTKEQAMETLGLSSGGDTKDIFLRQLVQQVSHIDLLLKKDWYLLETRPERPFYVSDNPVVLKNSNDFGPYGNLGLAVRGIQIYLPLSSTLMLAMYCPSIREQMVFVKSSIFNICSPGRRILSPVTFGLLKDWNISGGIRTIFLCRLPRSMSRITIPCRWSSRSSTCSAVKRISLWLRECWPIVNATGLARGLRFSPNSGLTCAGK
;
A
#
# COMPACT_ATOMS: atom_id res chain seq x y z
N MET A 1 -31.05 17.54 -16.61
CA MET A 1 -30.06 18.63 -16.62
C MET A 1 -29.43 18.63 -15.25
N ALA A 2 -28.12 18.38 -15.15
CA ALA A 2 -27.43 18.46 -13.86
C ALA A 2 -27.36 19.94 -13.47
N ASP A 3 -27.71 20.28 -12.23
CA ASP A 3 -27.57 21.64 -11.72
C ASP A 3 -26.13 22.12 -11.93
N PRO A 4 -25.93 23.37 -12.40
CA PRO A 4 -24.59 23.90 -12.60
C PRO A 4 -23.82 23.84 -11.28
N PHE A 5 -22.69 23.16 -11.32
CA PHE A 5 -21.84 22.97 -10.14
C PHE A 5 -21.30 24.32 -9.66
N ASN A 6 -21.72 24.74 -8.46
CA ASN A 6 -21.34 26.03 -7.89
C ASN A 6 -19.98 25.94 -7.17
N LEU A 7 -19.00 26.70 -7.66
CA LEU A 7 -17.65 26.80 -7.11
C LEU A 7 -17.46 28.01 -6.16
N GLN A 8 -18.50 28.80 -5.94
CA GLN A 8 -18.45 29.91 -4.99
C GLN A 8 -18.43 29.39 -3.55
N THR A 9 -17.63 30.02 -2.70
CA THR A 9 -17.58 29.68 -1.28
C THR A 9 -17.26 30.90 -0.42
N ASP A 10 -17.89 30.98 0.75
CA ASP A 10 -17.52 31.91 1.83
C ASP A 10 -16.75 31.19 2.94
N VAL A 11 -16.36 29.93 2.74
CA VAL A 11 -15.61 29.15 3.74
C VAL A 11 -14.19 29.67 3.85
N VAL A 12 -13.90 30.32 4.99
CA VAL A 12 -12.55 30.80 5.31
C VAL A 12 -11.66 29.67 5.78
N ARG A 13 -12.12 28.83 6.72
CA ARG A 13 -11.30 27.76 7.32
C ARG A 13 -11.41 26.48 6.50
N GLN A 14 -10.35 26.12 5.79
CA GLN A 14 -10.33 24.99 4.86
C GLN A 14 -9.32 23.94 5.32
N HIS A 15 -9.73 22.67 5.30
CA HIS A 15 -8.90 21.55 5.77
C HIS A 15 -8.01 21.01 4.65
N THR A 16 -6.73 20.73 4.96
CA THR A 16 -5.83 19.97 4.08
C THR A 16 -5.97 18.46 4.28
N VAL A 17 -6.40 18.04 5.47
CA VAL A 17 -6.84 16.67 5.75
C VAL A 17 -8.30 16.69 6.25
N PRO A 18 -9.23 15.99 5.58
CA PRO A 18 -10.64 16.01 5.91
C PRO A 18 -10.92 15.64 7.37
N ARG A 19 -11.83 16.39 7.99
CA ARG A 19 -12.30 16.14 9.35
C ARG A 19 -12.80 14.71 9.55
N PHE A 20 -13.50 14.15 8.56
CA PHE A 20 -14.06 12.80 8.68
C PHE A 20 -12.95 11.75 8.85
N LEU A 21 -11.82 11.92 8.15
CA LEU A 21 -10.66 11.03 8.29
C LEU A 21 -9.99 11.23 9.65
N LEU A 22 -9.74 12.48 10.05
CA LEU A 22 -9.09 12.80 11.33
C LEU A 22 -9.84 12.29 12.55
N LYS A 23 -11.19 12.26 12.49
CA LYS A 23 -12.02 11.71 13.58
C LYS A 23 -11.67 10.26 13.92
N HIS A 24 -11.21 9.45 12.97
CA HIS A 24 -10.82 8.06 13.22
C HIS A 24 -9.47 7.89 13.95
N PHE A 25 -8.76 8.98 14.21
CA PHE A 25 -7.55 9.04 15.02
C PHE A 25 -7.77 9.72 16.38
N SER A 26 -8.98 10.22 16.61
CA SER A 26 -9.29 10.99 17.80
C SER A 26 -9.71 10.13 18.98
N THR A 27 -9.35 10.58 20.17
CA THR A 27 -9.77 10.00 21.44
C THR A 27 -10.90 10.82 22.05
N PRO A 28 -11.85 10.20 22.79
CA PRO A 28 -12.86 10.93 23.54
C PRO A 28 -12.22 11.96 24.48
N GLY A 29 -12.64 13.23 24.37
CA GLY A 29 -12.26 14.30 25.29
C GLY A 29 -13.33 14.54 26.35
N LYS A 30 -13.28 15.71 27.03
CA LYS A 30 -14.36 16.13 27.94
C LYS A 30 -15.64 16.41 27.15
N GLY A 31 -16.74 15.74 27.51
CA GLY A 31 -18.05 15.90 26.86
C GLY A 31 -18.10 15.27 25.46
N LYS A 32 -18.75 15.93 24.50
CA LYS A 32 -18.86 15.46 23.10
C LYS A 32 -17.63 15.76 22.24
N ARG A 33 -16.61 16.44 22.78
CA ARG A 33 -15.44 16.89 22.01
C ARG A 33 -14.44 15.75 21.84
N GLN A 34 -13.98 15.56 20.61
CA GLN A 34 -12.90 14.65 20.28
C GLN A 34 -11.56 15.37 20.38
N ARG A 35 -10.52 14.65 20.80
CA ARG A 35 -9.15 15.19 20.92
C ARG A 35 -8.17 14.42 20.05
N LEU A 36 -7.25 15.15 19.45
CA LEU A 36 -6.07 14.65 18.76
C LEU A 36 -4.83 15.09 19.53
N TYR A 37 -3.81 14.26 19.52
CA TYR A 37 -2.48 14.62 20.01
C TYR A 37 -1.55 14.68 18.81
N ALA A 38 -1.09 15.88 18.50
CA ALA A 38 -0.21 16.15 17.38
C ALA A 38 1.23 16.31 17.88
N PHE A 39 2.18 15.91 17.05
CA PHE A 39 3.61 16.11 17.30
C PHE A 39 4.17 17.00 16.19
N ASP A 40 4.67 18.17 16.57
CA ASP A 40 5.38 19.06 15.69
C ASP A 40 6.81 18.57 15.54
N LYS A 41 7.15 18.08 14.35
CA LYS A 41 8.50 17.57 14.05
C LYS A 41 9.56 18.66 14.03
N ALA A 42 9.22 19.88 13.64
CA ALA A 42 10.18 20.98 13.54
C ALA A 42 10.47 21.58 14.93
N ALA A 43 9.42 21.79 15.74
CA ALA A 43 9.56 22.30 17.10
C ALA A 43 9.88 21.21 18.14
N GLY A 44 9.82 19.93 17.76
CA GLY A 44 10.11 18.79 18.65
C GLY A 44 9.14 18.65 19.83
N ARG A 45 7.90 19.12 19.70
CA ARG A 45 6.93 19.19 20.82
C ARG A 45 5.59 18.55 20.49
N ALA A 46 4.99 17.93 21.51
CA ALA A 46 3.63 17.43 21.45
C ALA A 46 2.62 18.51 21.91
N TYR A 47 1.44 18.54 21.28
CA TYR A 47 0.34 19.41 21.69
C TYR A 47 -1.02 18.75 21.41
N ALA A 48 -2.03 19.13 22.17
CA ALA A 48 -3.39 18.68 21.93
C ALA A 48 -4.11 19.61 20.94
N THR A 49 -4.90 19.04 20.05
CA THR A 49 -5.75 19.74 19.08
C THR A 49 -7.07 19.00 18.89
N THR A 50 -7.94 19.50 18.02
CA THR A 50 -9.22 18.87 17.66
C THR A 50 -9.23 18.51 16.17
N PRO A 51 -10.06 17.55 15.73
CA PRO A 51 -10.27 17.32 14.29
C PRO A 51 -10.75 18.57 13.54
N ASP A 52 -11.44 19.49 14.23
CA ASP A 52 -11.95 20.73 13.65
C ASP A 52 -10.85 21.78 13.42
N ASP A 53 -9.81 21.78 14.25
CA ASP A 53 -8.73 22.77 14.21
C ASP A 53 -7.43 22.25 13.59
N ALA A 54 -7.26 20.93 13.50
CA ALA A 54 -6.08 20.31 12.90
C ALA A 54 -6.07 20.49 11.38
N THR A 55 -4.88 20.74 10.82
CA THR A 55 -4.65 20.82 9.36
C THR A 55 -5.51 21.86 8.64
N VAL A 56 -5.84 22.96 9.31
CA VAL A 56 -6.65 24.05 8.76
C VAL A 56 -5.76 25.17 8.22
N ARG A 57 -6.14 25.73 7.06
CA ARG A 57 -5.59 26.97 6.51
C ARG A 57 -6.70 27.89 6.01
N ASN A 58 -6.44 29.19 6.07
CA ASN A 58 -7.43 30.19 5.66
C ASN A 58 -7.40 30.36 4.13
N THR A 59 -8.57 30.30 3.49
CA THR A 59 -8.80 30.58 2.06
C THR A 59 -7.80 29.88 1.13
N PHE A 60 -7.39 28.66 1.51
CA PHE A 60 -6.25 27.96 0.93
C PHE A 60 -6.47 27.52 -0.52
N TYR A 61 -7.70 27.12 -0.86
CA TYR A 61 -8.09 26.66 -2.18
C TYR A 61 -8.81 27.73 -3.01
N ASN A 62 -8.85 28.98 -2.52
CA ASN A 62 -9.48 30.08 -3.23
C ASN A 62 -8.61 30.51 -4.41
N LEU A 63 -9.25 30.80 -5.54
CA LEU A 63 -8.62 31.44 -6.68
C LEU A 63 -8.48 32.93 -6.35
N ASP A 64 -7.23 33.36 -6.16
CA ASP A 64 -6.95 34.74 -5.81
C ASP A 64 -7.31 35.66 -6.98
N ASN A 65 -7.78 36.87 -6.68
CA ASN A 65 -8.18 37.89 -7.65
C ASN A 65 -9.34 37.52 -8.61
N HIS A 66 -10.08 36.43 -8.35
CA HIS A 66 -11.28 36.12 -9.13
C HIS A 66 -12.50 36.90 -8.62
N PRO A 67 -13.26 37.61 -9.48
CA PRO A 67 -14.39 38.45 -9.07
C PRO A 67 -15.48 37.66 -8.33
N ASP A 68 -15.70 36.41 -8.73
CA ASP A 68 -16.77 35.55 -8.18
C ASP A 68 -16.39 34.73 -6.94
N ARG A 69 -15.27 35.03 -6.24
CA ARG A 69 -14.82 34.27 -5.05
C ARG A 69 -14.82 32.74 -5.24
N LEU A 70 -14.28 32.30 -6.37
CA LEU A 70 -14.23 30.88 -6.70
C LEU A 70 -13.20 30.14 -5.85
N SER A 71 -13.49 28.88 -5.53
CA SER A 71 -12.60 28.01 -4.76
C SER A 71 -12.75 26.55 -5.18
N LEU A 72 -11.71 25.75 -4.98
CA LEU A 72 -11.80 24.30 -5.13
C LEU A 72 -12.41 23.59 -3.91
N GLU A 73 -12.69 24.31 -2.82
CA GLU A 73 -13.29 23.73 -1.61
C GLU A 73 -14.62 22.97 -1.88
N PRO A 74 -15.60 23.51 -2.65
CA PRO A 74 -16.82 22.77 -2.98
C PRO A 74 -16.54 21.46 -3.74
N LEU A 75 -15.53 21.47 -4.63
CA LEU A 75 -15.13 20.29 -5.40
C LEU A 75 -14.52 19.21 -4.49
N LEU A 76 -13.67 19.62 -3.55
CA LEU A 76 -13.11 18.72 -2.54
C LEU A 76 -14.23 18.09 -1.69
N GLY A 77 -15.24 18.87 -1.32
CA GLY A 77 -16.42 18.38 -0.61
C GLY A 77 -17.16 17.24 -1.32
N ILE A 78 -17.25 17.26 -2.65
CA ILE A 78 -17.84 16.17 -3.44
C ILE A 78 -17.03 14.88 -3.28
N TYR A 79 -15.71 14.95 -3.46
CA TYR A 79 -14.86 13.77 -3.35
C TYR A 79 -14.91 13.18 -1.93
N GLU A 80 -14.95 14.04 -0.90
CA GLU A 80 -15.13 13.62 0.49
C GLU A 80 -16.49 12.96 0.73
N HIS A 81 -17.57 13.53 0.20
CA HIS A 81 -18.92 12.99 0.31
C HIS A 81 -19.01 11.55 -0.24
N HIS A 82 -18.36 11.30 -1.38
CA HIS A 82 -18.34 9.97 -1.99
C HIS A 82 -17.40 8.98 -1.30
N ALA A 83 -16.29 9.44 -0.73
CA ALA A 83 -15.28 8.57 -0.11
C ALA A 83 -15.61 8.20 1.34
N ALA A 84 -16.22 9.10 2.11
CA ALA A 84 -16.54 8.90 3.52
C ALA A 84 -17.33 7.61 3.82
N PRO A 85 -18.45 7.29 3.12
CA PRO A 85 -19.18 6.05 3.38
C PRO A 85 -18.35 4.80 3.06
N VAL A 86 -17.50 4.85 2.03
CA VAL A 86 -16.64 3.72 1.65
C VAL A 86 -15.58 3.46 2.72
N ILE A 87 -14.94 4.51 3.22
CA ILE A 87 -13.97 4.41 4.33
C ILE A 87 -14.64 3.89 5.59
N ALA A 88 -15.85 4.37 5.91
CA ALA A 88 -16.62 3.86 7.04
C ALA A 88 -16.95 2.37 6.91
N ALA A 89 -17.34 1.91 5.72
CA ALA A 89 -17.61 0.50 5.45
C ALA A 89 -16.34 -0.36 5.58
N LEU A 90 -15.19 0.12 5.10
CA LEU A 90 -13.90 -0.56 5.28
C LEU A 90 -13.52 -0.68 6.75
N LEU A 91 -13.72 0.37 7.54
CA LEU A 91 -13.45 0.35 8.98
C LEU A 91 -14.37 -0.63 9.73
N ALA A 92 -15.62 -0.77 9.29
CA ALA A 92 -16.59 -1.66 9.90
C ALA A 92 -16.35 -3.14 9.55
N HIS A 93 -16.14 -3.44 8.27
CA HIS A 93 -16.06 -4.84 7.80
C HIS A 93 -14.64 -5.39 7.74
N ARG A 94 -13.61 -4.53 7.69
CA ARG A 94 -12.19 -4.93 7.64
C ARG A 94 -11.87 -5.92 6.51
N ASP A 95 -12.58 -5.81 5.39
CA ASP A 95 -12.40 -6.71 4.25
C ASP A 95 -12.38 -5.91 2.95
N ILE A 96 -11.19 -5.83 2.34
CA ILE A 96 -10.97 -5.10 1.09
C ILE A 96 -11.72 -5.72 -0.09
N ARG A 97 -12.05 -7.02 -0.04
CA ARG A 97 -12.69 -7.76 -1.15
C ARG A 97 -14.16 -7.39 -1.33
N ARG A 98 -14.75 -6.69 -0.35
CA ARG A 98 -16.14 -6.22 -0.43
C ARG A 98 -16.30 -4.95 -1.24
N LEU A 99 -15.20 -4.26 -1.56
CA LEU A 99 -15.25 -3.07 -2.40
C LEU A 99 -15.74 -3.42 -3.80
N THR A 100 -16.78 -2.73 -4.23
CA THR A 100 -17.19 -2.70 -5.63
C THR A 100 -16.19 -1.90 -6.46
N ASP A 101 -16.23 -2.06 -7.79
CA ASP A 101 -15.34 -1.30 -8.70
C ASP A 101 -15.59 0.21 -8.61
N ASP A 102 -16.83 0.63 -8.41
CA ASP A 102 -17.20 2.04 -8.20
C ASP A 102 -16.66 2.58 -6.87
N GLU A 103 -16.79 1.83 -5.76
CA GLU A 103 -16.21 2.21 -4.47
C GLU A 103 -14.68 2.28 -4.52
N ARG A 104 -14.05 1.34 -5.23
CA ARG A 104 -12.61 1.34 -5.48
C ARG A 104 -12.19 2.56 -6.29
N TYR A 105 -12.96 2.94 -7.31
CA TYR A 105 -12.74 4.16 -8.08
C TYR A 105 -12.85 5.41 -7.19
N ARG A 106 -13.91 5.55 -6.40
CA ARG A 106 -14.10 6.67 -5.46
C ARG A 106 -12.97 6.80 -4.45
N LEU A 107 -12.47 5.68 -3.93
CA LEU A 107 -11.30 5.67 -3.05
C LEU A 107 -10.01 6.07 -3.77
N ALA A 108 -9.82 5.65 -5.02
CA ALA A 108 -8.65 6.04 -5.82
C ALA A 108 -8.66 7.55 -6.11
N VAL A 109 -9.82 8.11 -6.46
CA VAL A 109 -10.04 9.56 -6.60
C VAL A 109 -9.69 10.26 -5.31
N PHE A 110 -10.23 9.80 -4.18
CA PHE A 110 -9.93 10.38 -2.87
C PHE A 110 -8.43 10.36 -2.55
N VAL A 111 -7.73 9.24 -2.78
CA VAL A 111 -6.29 9.11 -2.50
C VAL A 111 -5.47 10.03 -3.38
N ALA A 112 -5.80 10.14 -4.68
CA ALA A 112 -5.11 11.04 -5.60
C ALA A 112 -5.26 12.51 -5.18
N VAL A 113 -6.51 12.94 -4.95
CA VAL A 113 -6.84 14.30 -4.52
C VAL A 113 -6.25 14.60 -3.14
N GLN A 114 -6.35 13.67 -2.19
CA GLN A 114 -5.81 13.83 -0.84
C GLN A 114 -4.28 13.98 -0.84
N ARG A 115 -3.58 13.29 -1.75
CA ARG A 115 -2.13 13.47 -1.92
C ARG A 115 -1.82 14.88 -2.43
N ALA A 116 -2.56 15.35 -3.43
CA ALA A 116 -2.32 16.62 -4.10
C ALA A 116 -2.75 17.86 -3.30
N ARG A 117 -3.75 17.78 -2.42
CA ARG A 117 -4.34 18.94 -1.72
C ARG A 117 -3.56 19.45 -0.50
N THR A 118 -2.43 18.83 -0.17
CA THR A 118 -1.74 19.07 1.11
C THR A 118 -0.89 20.33 1.07
N PHE A 119 -0.67 20.97 2.24
CA PHE A 119 0.25 22.11 2.30
C PHE A 119 1.69 21.73 1.94
N GLY A 120 2.14 20.54 2.36
CA GLY A 120 3.45 20.04 1.95
C GLY A 120 3.58 19.77 0.44
N GLU A 121 2.47 19.71 -0.32
CA GLU A 121 2.52 19.73 -1.79
C GLU A 121 2.88 21.12 -2.30
N LEU A 122 2.17 22.15 -1.80
CA LEU A 122 2.44 23.54 -2.16
C LEU A 122 3.88 23.95 -1.83
N GLU A 123 4.39 23.60 -0.64
CA GLU A 123 5.78 23.87 -0.28
C GLU A 123 6.77 23.18 -1.21
N ARG A 124 6.46 21.95 -1.66
CA ARG A 124 7.35 21.23 -2.58
C ARG A 124 7.37 21.84 -3.97
N ILE A 125 6.21 22.30 -4.46
CA ILE A 125 6.14 23.05 -5.72
C ILE A 125 6.93 24.35 -5.59
N SER A 126 6.74 25.09 -4.49
CA SER A 126 7.47 26.33 -4.21
C SER A 126 8.98 26.12 -4.18
N GLY A 127 9.45 25.12 -3.43
CA GLY A 127 10.88 24.79 -3.34
C GLY A 127 11.48 24.34 -4.67
N MET A 128 10.72 23.57 -5.46
CA MET A 128 11.16 23.18 -6.81
C MET A 128 11.33 24.39 -7.73
N ILE A 129 10.36 25.31 -7.73
CA ILE A 129 10.43 26.54 -8.53
C ILE A 129 11.63 27.38 -8.09
N SER A 130 11.81 27.58 -6.78
CA SER A 130 12.96 28.32 -6.23
C SER A 130 14.28 27.76 -6.74
N VAL A 131 14.50 26.45 -6.59
CA VAL A 131 15.76 25.81 -7.01
C VAL A 131 16.00 25.91 -8.51
N LEU A 132 14.94 25.83 -9.33
CA LEU A 132 15.06 26.00 -10.78
C LEU A 132 15.43 27.45 -11.13
N THR A 133 14.74 28.42 -10.55
CA THR A 133 15.02 29.85 -10.74
C THR A 133 16.45 30.18 -10.32
N ASP A 134 16.88 29.75 -9.13
CA ASP A 134 18.24 30.00 -8.61
C ASP A 134 19.31 29.44 -9.56
N LYS A 135 19.07 28.25 -10.14
CA LYS A 135 19.99 27.64 -11.11
C LYS A 135 20.00 28.38 -12.44
N MET A 136 18.86 28.88 -12.91
CA MET A 136 18.79 29.65 -14.15
C MET A 136 19.47 31.01 -13.99
N GLU A 137 19.26 31.68 -12.86
CA GLU A 137 19.97 32.92 -12.51
C GLU A 137 21.48 32.70 -12.45
N ALA A 138 21.95 31.59 -11.87
CA ALA A 138 23.37 31.24 -11.82
C ALA A 138 24.01 31.01 -13.21
N ILE A 139 23.22 30.70 -14.23
CA ILE A 139 23.67 30.50 -15.62
C ILE A 139 23.52 31.80 -16.45
N GLY A 140 23.01 32.88 -15.84
CA GLY A 140 22.92 34.21 -16.43
C GLY A 140 21.54 34.60 -16.96
N SER A 141 20.48 33.85 -16.66
CA SER A 141 19.10 34.27 -16.95
C SER A 141 18.64 35.35 -15.97
N THR A 142 17.80 36.28 -16.43
CA THR A 142 17.07 37.13 -15.48
C THR A 142 15.94 36.34 -14.84
N LYS A 143 15.46 36.81 -13.68
CA LYS A 143 14.34 36.18 -12.96
C LYS A 143 13.09 36.09 -13.83
N GLU A 144 12.82 37.12 -14.62
CA GLU A 144 11.67 37.20 -15.52
C GLU A 144 11.76 36.15 -16.62
N GLN A 145 12.95 36.00 -17.23
CA GLN A 145 13.20 34.97 -18.24
C GLN A 145 13.09 33.56 -17.67
N ALA A 146 13.58 33.35 -16.44
CA ALA A 146 13.48 32.07 -15.75
C ALA A 146 12.01 31.70 -15.47
N MET A 147 11.22 32.66 -14.98
CA MET A 147 9.79 32.47 -14.73
C MET A 147 9.02 32.20 -16.03
N GLU A 148 9.25 33.00 -17.08
CA GLU A 148 8.61 32.80 -18.39
C GLU A 148 8.94 31.43 -19.01
N THR A 149 10.20 31.00 -18.94
CA THR A 149 10.64 29.68 -19.46
C THR A 149 9.93 28.53 -18.74
N LEU A 150 9.67 28.69 -17.44
CA LEU A 150 8.94 27.71 -16.65
C LEU A 150 7.42 27.75 -16.90
N GLY A 151 6.95 28.59 -17.84
CA GLY A 151 5.54 28.80 -18.10
C GLY A 151 4.82 29.48 -16.94
N LEU A 152 5.57 30.15 -16.06
CA LEU A 152 5.06 30.90 -14.93
C LEU A 152 4.88 32.34 -15.42
N SER A 153 3.63 32.80 -15.45
CA SER A 153 3.37 34.21 -15.68
C SER A 153 4.22 35.04 -14.70
N SER A 154 4.68 36.22 -15.10
CA SER A 154 5.48 37.12 -14.23
C SER A 154 4.76 37.53 -12.92
N GLY A 155 3.50 37.11 -12.72
CA GLY A 155 2.75 37.16 -11.47
C GLY A 155 1.88 35.90 -11.23
N GLY A 156 2.22 34.77 -11.85
CA GLY A 156 1.53 33.49 -11.67
C GLY A 156 2.01 32.84 -10.39
N ASP A 157 1.21 32.96 -9.33
CA ASP A 157 1.55 32.49 -8.00
C ASP A 157 1.77 30.98 -8.02
N THR A 158 2.72 30.49 -7.20
CA THR A 158 2.93 29.05 -6.93
C THR A 158 1.61 28.33 -6.60
N LYS A 159 0.67 29.08 -6.03
CA LYS A 159 -0.69 28.64 -5.72
C LYS A 159 -1.49 28.25 -6.96
N ASP A 160 -1.40 28.96 -8.08
CA ASP A 160 -2.15 28.64 -9.30
C ASP A 160 -1.71 27.31 -9.91
N ILE A 161 -0.41 27.04 -9.90
CA ILE A 161 0.16 25.76 -10.33
C ILE A 161 -0.36 24.64 -9.43
N PHE A 162 -0.33 24.88 -8.11
CA PHE A 162 -0.84 23.94 -7.12
C PHE A 162 -2.33 23.62 -7.35
N LEU A 163 -3.18 24.63 -7.53
CA LEU A 163 -4.62 24.46 -7.77
C LEU A 163 -4.88 23.75 -9.11
N ARG A 164 -4.12 24.08 -10.16
CA ARG A 164 -4.19 23.36 -11.44
C ARG A 164 -3.81 21.89 -11.29
N GLN A 165 -2.70 21.60 -10.60
CA GLN A 165 -2.26 20.23 -10.35
C GLN A 165 -3.30 19.47 -9.53
N LEU A 166 -3.92 20.10 -8.53
CA LEU A 166 -4.97 19.49 -7.70
C LEU A 166 -6.16 18.99 -8.53
N VAL A 167 -6.53 19.66 -9.62
CA VAL A 167 -7.62 19.21 -10.50
C VAL A 167 -7.17 18.13 -11.50
N GLN A 168 -5.89 18.11 -11.88
CA GLN A 168 -5.35 17.22 -12.91
C GLN A 168 -4.94 15.82 -12.36
N GLN A 169 -5.89 15.10 -11.76
CA GLN A 169 -5.62 13.82 -11.08
C GLN A 169 -5.95 12.55 -11.89
N VAL A 170 -6.51 12.67 -13.11
CA VAL A 170 -6.98 11.52 -13.92
C VAL A 170 -5.89 10.45 -14.10
N SER A 171 -4.69 10.84 -14.54
CA SER A 171 -3.57 9.90 -14.73
C SER A 171 -3.10 9.26 -13.42
N HIS A 172 -3.22 9.97 -12.30
CA HIS A 172 -2.86 9.46 -10.97
C HIS A 172 -3.88 8.39 -10.53
N ILE A 173 -5.17 8.63 -10.77
CA ILE A 173 -6.25 7.68 -10.47
C ILE A 173 -6.04 6.36 -11.22
N ASP A 174 -5.77 6.43 -12.53
CA ASP A 174 -5.50 5.23 -13.34
C ASP A 174 -4.31 4.42 -12.81
N LEU A 175 -3.25 5.11 -12.38
CA LEU A 175 -2.08 4.46 -11.80
C LEU A 175 -2.38 3.81 -10.45
N LEU A 176 -3.26 4.39 -9.62
CA LEU A 176 -3.67 3.83 -8.33
C LEU A 176 -4.56 2.59 -8.51
N LEU A 177 -5.45 2.60 -9.50
CA LEU A 177 -6.33 1.47 -9.81
C LEU A 177 -5.55 0.25 -10.31
N LYS A 178 -4.44 0.47 -11.03
CA LYS A 178 -3.51 -0.59 -11.47
C LYS A 178 -2.69 -1.22 -10.34
N LYS A 179 -2.79 -0.73 -9.11
CA LYS A 179 -2.08 -1.31 -7.94
C LYS A 179 -2.84 -2.50 -7.37
N ASP A 180 -2.11 -3.33 -6.64
CA ASP A 180 -2.69 -4.34 -5.77
C ASP A 180 -3.06 -3.70 -4.43
N TRP A 181 -4.31 -3.85 -4.01
CA TRP A 181 -4.84 -3.18 -2.83
C TRP A 181 -4.89 -4.14 -1.65
N TYR A 182 -4.39 -3.66 -0.50
CA TYR A 182 -4.32 -4.41 0.74
C TYR A 182 -4.85 -3.55 1.87
N LEU A 183 -5.41 -4.23 2.87
CA LEU A 183 -5.79 -3.63 4.13
C LEU A 183 -4.83 -4.13 5.20
N LEU A 184 -4.09 -3.21 5.80
CA LEU A 184 -3.14 -3.51 6.86
C LEU A 184 -3.77 -3.19 8.21
N GLU A 185 -3.68 -4.15 9.11
CA GLU A 185 -4.22 -4.05 10.47
C GLU A 185 -3.10 -4.03 11.50
N THR A 186 -3.26 -3.19 12.51
CA THR A 186 -2.41 -3.17 13.70
C THR A 186 -3.27 -3.17 14.96
N ARG A 187 -2.61 -3.32 16.11
CA ARG A 187 -3.26 -3.30 17.42
C ARG A 187 -3.21 -1.89 18.04
N PRO A 188 -4.14 -1.53 18.93
CA PRO A 188 -4.15 -0.22 19.59
C PRO A 188 -2.86 0.12 20.34
N GLU A 189 -2.09 -0.88 20.80
CA GLU A 189 -0.80 -0.67 21.49
C GLU A 189 0.32 -0.26 20.54
N ARG A 190 0.13 -0.44 19.22
CA ARG A 190 1.06 -0.04 18.15
C ARG A 190 0.28 0.65 17.04
N PRO A 191 -0.33 1.81 17.33
CA PRO A 191 -1.26 2.44 16.42
C PRO A 191 -0.54 3.00 15.20
N PHE A 192 -1.29 3.12 14.10
CA PHE A 192 -0.89 3.97 12.99
C PHE A 192 -1.05 5.45 13.36
N TYR A 193 -0.18 6.27 12.79
CA TYR A 193 -0.25 7.73 12.89
C TYR A 193 -0.68 8.32 11.55
N VAL A 194 -1.34 9.47 11.61
CA VAL A 194 -1.68 10.29 10.44
C VAL A 194 -0.91 11.61 10.52
N SER A 195 -0.53 12.15 9.37
CA SER A 195 0.12 13.45 9.24
C SER A 195 -0.78 14.43 8.48
N ASP A 196 -0.34 15.69 8.41
CA ASP A 196 -0.85 16.71 7.48
C ASP A 196 -0.63 16.35 5.99
N ASN A 197 0.23 15.37 5.70
CA ASN A 197 0.47 14.76 4.41
C ASN A 197 0.17 13.25 4.44
N PRO A 198 -1.11 12.85 4.54
CA PRO A 198 -1.49 11.49 4.97
C PRO A 198 -1.22 10.38 3.94
N VAL A 199 -1.10 10.72 2.65
CA VAL A 199 -0.77 9.76 1.59
C VAL A 199 0.75 9.72 1.42
N VAL A 200 1.37 8.61 1.82
CA VAL A 200 2.83 8.46 1.83
C VAL A 200 3.27 7.42 0.80
N LEU A 201 4.37 7.73 0.12
CA LEU A 201 5.04 6.86 -0.84
C LEU A 201 6.32 6.29 -0.22
N LYS A 202 6.53 4.99 -0.39
CA LYS A 202 7.76 4.29 0.01
C LYS A 202 8.22 3.39 -1.13
N ASN A 203 9.51 3.40 -1.41
CA ASN A 203 10.14 2.40 -2.26
C ASN A 203 11.36 1.83 -1.55
N SER A 204 11.53 0.51 -1.59
CA SER A 204 12.69 -0.18 -1.01
C SER A 204 13.74 -0.52 -2.07
N ASN A 205 13.41 -0.35 -3.35
CA ASN A 205 14.36 -0.52 -4.43
C ASN A 205 15.31 0.69 -4.46
N ASP A 206 16.60 0.39 -4.59
CA ASP A 206 17.63 1.38 -4.86
C ASP A 206 17.75 1.61 -6.36
N PHE A 207 17.68 2.88 -6.77
CA PHE A 207 17.86 3.33 -8.15
C PHE A 207 19.09 4.25 -8.28
N GLY A 208 19.99 4.22 -7.29
CA GLY A 208 21.20 5.03 -7.27
C GLY A 208 20.87 6.53 -7.18
N PRO A 209 21.41 7.37 -8.09
CA PRO A 209 21.21 8.82 -8.03
C PRO A 209 19.81 9.28 -8.47
N TYR A 210 19.01 8.38 -9.05
CA TYR A 210 17.69 8.71 -9.58
C TYR A 210 16.61 8.63 -8.49
N GLY A 211 15.58 9.48 -8.62
CA GLY A 211 14.44 9.46 -7.72
C GLY A 211 13.70 8.11 -7.76
N ASN A 212 13.41 7.55 -6.59
CA ASN A 212 12.75 6.25 -6.45
C ASN A 212 11.26 6.35 -6.02
N LEU A 213 10.74 7.57 -5.87
CA LEU A 213 9.36 7.83 -5.43
C LEU A 213 8.53 8.37 -6.60
N GLY A 214 7.56 7.58 -7.05
CA GLY A 214 6.57 7.99 -8.05
C GLY A 214 5.49 6.92 -8.23
N LEU A 215 4.27 7.32 -8.60
CA LEU A 215 3.12 6.40 -8.68
C LEU A 215 3.29 5.27 -9.70
N ALA A 216 4.10 5.48 -10.74
CA ALA A 216 4.42 4.48 -11.76
C ALA A 216 5.75 3.74 -11.50
N VAL A 217 6.51 4.14 -10.49
CA VAL A 217 7.84 3.55 -10.23
C VAL A 217 7.70 2.10 -9.77
N ARG A 218 8.55 1.22 -10.31
CA ARG A 218 8.57 -0.20 -9.95
C ARG A 218 8.89 -0.37 -8.46
N GLY A 219 8.11 -1.20 -7.78
CA GLY A 219 8.26 -1.47 -6.34
C GLY A 219 7.65 -0.40 -5.42
N ILE A 220 6.95 0.59 -5.96
CA ILE A 220 6.30 1.62 -5.13
C ILE A 220 5.22 1.01 -4.23
N GLN A 221 5.20 1.47 -2.98
CA GLN A 221 4.20 1.18 -1.97
C GLN A 221 3.58 2.51 -1.55
N ILE A 222 2.25 2.59 -1.60
CA ILE A 222 1.49 3.80 -1.26
C ILE A 222 0.63 3.46 -0.06
N TYR A 223 0.63 4.35 0.94
CA TYR A 223 -0.08 4.14 2.19
C TYR A 223 -1.01 5.31 2.50
N LEU A 224 -2.22 4.99 2.95
CA LEU A 224 -3.17 5.93 3.53
C LEU A 224 -3.70 5.32 4.84
N PRO A 225 -3.28 5.83 6.01
CA PRO A 225 -3.90 5.49 7.28
C PRO A 225 -5.39 5.88 7.28
N LEU A 226 -6.29 4.92 7.54
CA LEU A 226 -7.74 5.15 7.62
C LEU A 226 -8.20 5.37 9.07
N SER A 227 -7.52 4.72 10.02
CA SER A 227 -7.68 4.91 11.47
C SER A 227 -6.39 4.55 12.19
N SER A 228 -6.38 4.68 13.52
CA SER A 228 -5.27 4.23 14.37
C SER A 228 -4.98 2.71 14.28
N THR A 229 -5.89 1.90 13.73
CA THR A 229 -5.72 0.44 13.63
C THR A 229 -5.80 -0.12 12.21
N LEU A 230 -6.15 0.70 11.23
CA LEU A 230 -6.42 0.27 9.85
C LEU A 230 -5.75 1.21 8.85
N MET A 231 -5.06 0.65 7.87
CA MET A 231 -4.37 1.39 6.81
C MET A 231 -4.66 0.76 5.45
N LEU A 232 -4.99 1.60 4.47
CA LEU A 232 -5.06 1.20 3.07
C LEU A 232 -3.65 1.23 2.48
N ALA A 233 -3.25 0.13 1.85
CA ALA A 233 -1.97 0.00 1.17
C ALA A 233 -2.18 -0.36 -0.29
N MET A 234 -1.53 0.36 -1.21
CA MET A 234 -1.58 0.12 -2.64
C MET A 234 -0.18 -0.17 -3.15
N TYR A 235 0.07 -1.40 -3.55
CA TYR A 235 1.39 -1.90 -3.93
C TYR A 235 1.52 -2.06 -5.43
N CYS A 236 2.72 -1.77 -5.93
CA CYS A 236 3.07 -2.10 -7.30
C CYS A 236 2.96 -3.63 -7.52
N PRO A 237 2.29 -4.10 -8.59
CA PRO A 237 2.18 -5.52 -8.89
C PRO A 237 3.51 -6.28 -8.95
N SER A 238 4.60 -5.58 -9.31
CA SER A 238 5.96 -6.13 -9.28
C SER A 238 6.38 -6.69 -7.91
N ILE A 239 5.83 -6.18 -6.80
CA ILE A 239 6.11 -6.71 -5.45
C ILE A 239 5.48 -8.09 -5.29
N ARG A 240 4.21 -8.25 -5.72
CA ARG A 240 3.52 -9.54 -5.72
C ARG A 240 4.25 -10.54 -6.60
N GLU A 241 4.64 -10.13 -7.81
CA GLU A 241 5.39 -10.98 -8.75
C GLU A 241 6.71 -11.50 -8.15
N GLN A 242 7.47 -10.63 -7.49
CA GLN A 242 8.69 -11.00 -6.78
C GLN A 242 8.41 -12.02 -5.67
N MET A 243 7.36 -11.80 -4.86
CA MET A 243 6.99 -12.74 -3.78
C MET A 243 6.56 -14.12 -4.32
N VAL A 244 5.81 -14.15 -5.41
CA VAL A 244 5.40 -15.41 -6.07
C VAL A 244 6.61 -16.16 -6.62
N PHE A 245 7.54 -15.46 -7.26
CA PHE A 245 8.78 -16.04 -7.77
C PHE A 245 9.63 -16.66 -6.64
N VAL A 246 9.81 -15.95 -5.53
CA VAL A 246 10.54 -16.44 -4.36
C VAL A 246 9.87 -17.67 -3.76
N LYS A 247 8.54 -17.66 -3.60
CA LYS A 247 7.78 -18.80 -3.09
C LYS A 247 7.97 -20.06 -3.94
N SER A 248 7.89 -19.92 -5.26
CA SER A 248 8.12 -21.03 -6.20
C SER A 248 9.55 -21.55 -6.14
N SER A 249 10.53 -20.66 -6.00
CA SER A 249 11.94 -21.02 -5.85
C SER A 249 12.20 -21.81 -4.57
N ILE A 250 11.64 -21.37 -3.43
CA ILE A 250 11.74 -22.09 -2.15
C ILE A 250 11.08 -23.47 -2.25
N PHE A 251 9.89 -23.55 -2.86
CA PHE A 251 9.21 -24.84 -3.04
C PHE A 251 10.05 -25.83 -3.86
N ASN A 252 10.71 -25.36 -4.92
CA ASN A 252 11.61 -26.19 -5.73
C ASN A 252 12.84 -26.67 -4.95
N ILE A 253 13.42 -25.82 -4.08
CA ILE A 253 14.56 -26.20 -3.23
C ILE A 253 14.16 -27.22 -2.16
N CYS A 254 13.00 -27.04 -1.53
CA CYS A 254 12.52 -27.90 -0.45
C CYS A 254 11.88 -29.21 -0.92
N SER A 255 11.66 -29.37 -2.23
CA SER A 255 11.07 -30.59 -2.80
C SER A 255 12.08 -31.75 -2.74
N PRO A 256 11.77 -32.89 -2.08
CA PRO A 256 12.66 -34.03 -2.03
C PRO A 256 12.82 -34.63 -3.43
N GLY A 257 13.98 -34.45 -4.07
CA GLY A 257 14.28 -35.12 -5.34
C GLY A 257 15.15 -34.38 -6.36
N ARG A 258 15.53 -33.11 -6.16
CA ARG A 258 16.44 -32.40 -7.09
C ARG A 258 17.66 -31.84 -6.36
N ARG A 259 18.70 -32.66 -6.21
CA ARG A 259 20.05 -32.19 -5.83
C ARG A 259 20.84 -31.76 -7.06
N ILE A 260 20.46 -30.67 -7.72
CA ILE A 260 21.42 -29.88 -8.50
C ILE A 260 20.99 -28.41 -8.35
N LEU A 261 21.62 -27.70 -7.43
CA LEU A 261 21.54 -26.25 -7.38
C LEU A 261 22.80 -25.69 -8.05
N SER A 262 22.62 -24.84 -9.04
CA SER A 262 23.70 -24.00 -9.56
C SER A 262 24.01 -22.89 -8.53
N PRO A 263 25.25 -22.35 -8.52
CA PRO A 263 25.72 -21.39 -7.50
C PRO A 263 24.89 -20.10 -7.39
N VAL A 264 24.08 -19.77 -8.41
CA VAL A 264 23.30 -18.54 -8.52
C VAL A 264 22.20 -18.43 -7.45
N THR A 265 21.67 -19.56 -6.98
CA THR A 265 20.57 -19.58 -5.99
C THR A 265 21.01 -19.24 -4.56
N PHE A 266 22.31 -19.34 -4.25
CA PHE A 266 22.81 -19.10 -2.89
C PHE A 266 23.04 -17.61 -2.57
N GLY A 267 23.20 -16.76 -3.60
CA GLY A 267 23.41 -15.31 -3.43
C GLY A 267 22.20 -14.59 -2.84
N LEU A 268 20.99 -14.90 -3.31
CA LEU A 268 19.74 -14.22 -2.92
C LEU A 268 19.33 -14.41 -1.44
N LEU A 269 19.84 -15.46 -0.78
CA LEU A 269 19.56 -15.72 0.65
C LEU A 269 20.48 -14.94 1.59
N LYS A 270 21.66 -14.48 1.14
CA LYS A 270 22.61 -13.73 1.98
C LYS A 270 22.21 -12.26 2.17
N ASP A 271 21.60 -11.64 1.17
CA ASP A 271 21.26 -10.22 1.22
C ASP A 271 20.04 -9.91 2.11
N TRP A 272 19.29 -10.92 2.53
CA TRP A 272 18.10 -10.77 3.38
C TRP A 272 18.40 -10.62 4.88
N ASN A 273 19.66 -10.68 5.31
CA ASN A 273 20.02 -10.64 6.73
C ASN A 273 20.38 -9.25 7.28
N ILE A 274 20.15 -8.16 6.51
CA ILE A 274 20.43 -6.80 6.98
C ILE A 274 19.25 -5.87 6.62
N SER A 275 18.21 -5.88 7.46
CA SER A 275 17.47 -4.70 7.95
C SER A 275 16.07 -5.06 8.43
N GLY A 276 15.81 -4.84 9.73
CA GLY A 276 14.46 -4.83 10.30
C GLY A 276 14.14 -6.02 11.20
N GLY A 277 14.30 -5.84 12.50
CA GLY A 277 14.00 -6.83 13.54
C GLY A 277 12.57 -7.36 13.50
N ILE A 278 12.40 -8.52 12.87
CA ILE A 278 11.40 -9.51 13.22
C ILE A 278 12.18 -10.80 13.45
N ARG A 279 12.38 -11.17 14.72
CA ARG A 279 12.88 -12.49 15.09
C ARG A 279 11.80 -13.52 14.75
N THR A 280 11.71 -13.92 13.49
CA THR A 280 11.05 -15.17 13.13
C THR A 280 12.04 -16.28 13.43
N ILE A 281 11.99 -16.80 14.66
CA ILE A 281 12.66 -18.05 15.01
C ILE A 281 11.95 -19.15 14.22
N PHE A 282 12.42 -19.43 13.01
CA PHE A 282 12.13 -20.69 12.35
C PHE A 282 13.02 -21.77 12.99
N LEU A 283 12.57 -22.26 14.14
CA LEU A 283 12.96 -23.57 14.62
C LEU A 283 12.43 -24.59 13.61
N CYS A 284 13.27 -24.93 12.63
CA CYS A 284 13.11 -26.16 11.88
C CYS A 284 13.23 -27.29 12.90
N ARG A 285 12.09 -27.79 13.39
CA ARG A 285 12.01 -28.88 14.36
C ARG A 285 12.45 -30.15 13.65
N LEU A 286 13.76 -30.37 13.59
CA LEU A 286 14.35 -31.66 13.26
C LEU A 286 13.74 -32.70 14.21
N PRO A 287 13.22 -33.84 13.71
CA PRO A 287 12.70 -34.88 14.57
C PRO A 287 13.82 -35.43 15.47
N ARG A 288 13.57 -35.42 16.78
CA ARG A 288 14.43 -36.04 17.81
C ARG A 288 14.36 -37.57 17.71
N SER A 289 15.28 -38.16 16.97
CA SER A 289 15.84 -39.52 17.14
C SER A 289 17.02 -39.59 16.16
N MET A 290 18.27 -39.88 16.51
CA MET A 290 18.81 -40.80 17.49
C MET A 290 20.16 -40.29 17.98
N SER A 291 20.41 -40.61 19.24
CA SER A 291 21.70 -40.58 19.94
C SER A 291 22.77 -41.38 19.18
N ARG A 292 24.03 -41.02 19.43
CA ARG A 292 25.24 -41.78 19.10
C ARG A 292 25.02 -43.30 19.17
N ILE A 293 25.21 -44.00 18.06
CA ILE A 293 25.54 -45.42 18.04
C ILE A 293 26.65 -45.62 17.01
N THR A 294 27.75 -46.16 17.52
CA THR A 294 28.97 -46.58 16.84
C THR A 294 28.68 -47.70 15.83
N ILE A 295 29.45 -47.70 14.73
CA ILE A 295 29.45 -48.72 13.67
C ILE A 295 29.76 -50.11 14.28
N PRO A 296 29.07 -51.17 13.82
CA PRO A 296 29.82 -52.23 13.14
C PRO A 296 29.18 -52.63 11.80
N CYS A 297 30.06 -52.94 10.85
CA CYS A 297 29.76 -53.54 9.55
C CYS A 297 28.96 -54.85 9.68
N ARG A 298 27.89 -54.98 8.89
CA ARG A 298 27.63 -56.22 8.12
C ARG A 298 26.60 -55.98 7.00
N TRP A 299 27.00 -56.30 5.78
CA TRP A 299 26.12 -56.44 4.62
C TRP A 299 25.19 -57.64 4.80
N SER A 300 23.89 -57.46 4.56
CA SER A 300 23.04 -58.51 3.98
C SER A 300 21.80 -57.92 3.32
N SER A 301 21.59 -58.32 2.07
CA SER A 301 20.51 -57.99 1.13
C SER A 301 19.09 -58.30 1.63
N ARG A 302 18.13 -57.38 1.41
CA ARG A 302 16.81 -57.59 0.73
C ARG A 302 15.78 -56.49 1.06
N SER A 303 15.28 -55.84 0.01
CA SER A 303 13.95 -55.20 -0.20
C SER A 303 13.34 -54.28 0.88
N SER A 304 13.26 -52.97 0.58
CA SER A 304 12.41 -52.00 1.30
C SER A 304 11.55 -51.15 0.33
N THR A 305 10.36 -51.65 -0.03
CA THR A 305 9.30 -50.89 -0.75
C THR A 305 8.03 -50.68 0.08
N CYS A 306 8.05 -50.92 1.40
CA CYS A 306 6.81 -50.99 2.19
C CYS A 306 6.41 -49.66 2.90
N SER A 307 7.30 -48.66 3.00
CA SER A 307 7.03 -47.42 3.77
C SER A 307 6.37 -46.31 2.93
N ALA A 308 6.80 -46.12 1.68
CA ALA A 308 6.29 -45.05 0.81
C ALA A 308 4.86 -45.30 0.31
N VAL A 309 4.52 -46.57 0.00
CA VAL A 309 3.19 -46.95 -0.50
C VAL A 309 2.12 -46.74 0.57
N LYS A 310 2.42 -47.03 1.85
CA LYS A 310 1.49 -46.78 2.97
C LYS A 310 1.16 -45.31 3.18
N ARG A 311 2.14 -44.41 2.99
CA ARG A 311 1.92 -42.95 3.14
C ARG A 311 1.13 -42.36 1.97
N ILE A 312 1.35 -42.84 0.75
CA ILE A 312 0.56 -42.44 -0.44
C ILE A 312 -0.89 -42.93 -0.31
N SER A 313 -1.11 -44.15 0.21
CA SER A 313 -2.48 -44.67 0.42
C SER A 313 -3.28 -43.92 1.50
N LEU A 314 -2.59 -43.40 2.53
CA LEU A 314 -3.22 -42.59 3.58
C LEU A 314 -3.60 -41.20 3.07
N TRP A 315 -2.71 -40.56 2.31
CA TRP A 315 -2.97 -39.24 1.70
C TRP A 315 -4.11 -39.31 0.66
N LEU A 316 -4.16 -40.37 -0.15
CA LEU A 316 -5.25 -40.57 -1.12
C LEU A 316 -6.61 -40.83 -0.45
N ARG A 317 -6.68 -41.45 0.74
CA ARG A 317 -7.93 -41.61 1.50
C ARG A 317 -8.48 -40.27 2.01
N GLU A 318 -7.61 -39.39 2.51
CA GLU A 318 -8.03 -38.11 3.09
C GLU A 318 -8.45 -37.08 2.02
N CYS A 319 -7.83 -37.13 0.83
CA CYS A 319 -8.12 -36.17 -0.24
C CYS A 319 -9.21 -36.63 -1.23
N TRP A 320 -9.62 -37.91 -1.24
CA TRP A 320 -10.64 -38.43 -2.16
C TRP A 320 -12.00 -37.70 -2.12
N PRO A 321 -12.54 -37.30 -0.94
CA PRO A 321 -13.79 -36.54 -0.88
C PRO A 321 -13.69 -35.17 -1.58
N ILE A 322 -12.51 -34.54 -1.55
CA ILE A 322 -12.26 -33.21 -2.12
C ILE A 322 -12.14 -33.29 -3.65
N VAL A 323 -11.50 -34.35 -4.15
CA VAL A 323 -11.32 -34.60 -5.59
C VAL A 323 -12.66 -34.96 -6.26
N ASN A 324 -13.56 -35.65 -5.55
CA ASN A 324 -14.87 -36.00 -6.09
C ASN A 324 -15.83 -34.78 -6.13
N ALA A 325 -15.76 -33.88 -5.14
CA ALA A 325 -16.60 -32.69 -5.06
C ALA A 325 -16.29 -31.63 -6.14
N THR A 326 -15.09 -31.65 -6.71
CA THR A 326 -14.65 -30.71 -7.76
C THR A 326 -14.90 -31.21 -9.18
N GLY A 327 -15.49 -32.41 -9.35
CA GLY A 327 -15.82 -32.99 -10.65
C GLY A 327 -14.62 -33.42 -11.50
N LEU A 328 -13.40 -33.32 -10.95
CA LEU A 328 -12.12 -33.60 -11.62
C LEU A 328 -11.82 -35.09 -11.83
N ALA A 329 -12.60 -35.99 -11.22
CA ALA A 329 -12.39 -37.44 -11.28
C ALA A 329 -13.56 -38.21 -11.94
N ARG A 330 -14.06 -37.74 -13.10
CA ARG A 330 -14.98 -38.54 -13.91
C ARG A 330 -14.22 -39.75 -14.49
N GLY A 331 -14.62 -40.96 -14.09
CA GLY A 331 -14.10 -42.23 -14.64
C GLY A 331 -13.04 -42.97 -13.79
N LEU A 332 -12.68 -42.45 -12.61
CA LEU A 332 -11.75 -43.11 -11.68
C LEU A 332 -12.49 -43.71 -10.48
N ARG A 333 -12.20 -44.97 -10.12
CA ARG A 333 -12.66 -45.57 -8.86
C ARG A 333 -11.47 -45.84 -7.95
N PHE A 334 -11.62 -45.51 -6.68
CA PHE A 334 -10.63 -45.80 -5.63
C PHE A 334 -11.11 -46.97 -4.77
N SER A 335 -10.27 -48.00 -4.64
CA SER A 335 -10.50 -49.13 -3.73
C SER A 335 -9.47 -49.13 -2.60
N PRO A 336 -9.89 -49.27 -1.32
CA PRO A 336 -8.99 -49.19 -0.18
C PRO A 336 -7.93 -50.30 -0.11
N ASN A 337 -8.11 -51.41 -0.83
CA ASN A 337 -7.17 -52.53 -0.85
C ASN A 337 -6.30 -52.59 -2.12
N SER A 338 -6.71 -51.92 -3.21
CA SER A 338 -6.04 -52.02 -4.52
C SER A 338 -5.63 -50.68 -5.14
N GLY A 339 -5.98 -49.53 -4.54
CA GLY A 339 -5.58 -48.20 -5.00
C GLY A 339 -6.49 -47.61 -6.09
N LEU A 340 -5.96 -46.64 -6.85
CA LEU A 340 -6.65 -45.97 -7.96
C LEU A 340 -6.67 -46.86 -9.20
N THR A 341 -7.86 -47.16 -9.72
CA THR A 341 -8.04 -47.90 -10.97
C THR A 341 -8.84 -47.06 -11.97
N CYS A 342 -8.38 -47.01 -13.22
CA CYS A 342 -9.17 -46.49 -14.33
C CYS A 342 -10.37 -47.42 -14.57
N ALA A 343 -11.58 -46.86 -14.70
CA ALA A 343 -12.72 -47.65 -15.14
C ALA A 343 -12.43 -48.19 -16.56
N GLY A 344 -12.33 -49.51 -16.67
CA GLY A 344 -12.13 -50.18 -17.95
C GLY A 344 -13.44 -50.32 -18.70
N LYS A 345 -13.47 -49.69 -19.88
CA LYS A 345 -14.48 -49.61 -20.94
C LYS A 345 -15.74 -48.79 -20.63
#